data_AF-A0A6N2W4N2-F1
#
_entry.id   AF-A0A6N2W4N2-F1
#
_cell.length_a   1.000
_cell.length_b   1.000
_cell.length_c   1.000
_cell.angle_alpha   90.00
_cell.angle_beta   90.00
_cell.angle_gamma   90.00
#
_symmetry.space_group_name_H-M   'P 1'
#
loop_
_entity.id
_entity.type
_entity.pdbx_description
1 polymer ?
#
loop_
_entity_poly.entity_id
_entity_poly.type
_entity_poly.pdbx_seq_one_letter_code
_entity_poly.pdbx_strand_id
1 'polypeptide(L)'
;MNGYELLASSYRLLLKRGEIAEDEAAKKIRVYDFLATCDKEDIYTMVDSSAFNDIIKSFCKKALENSSVSEQSAQDVINELSNLFNFSCEKICNNK
;
A
#
# COMPACT_ATOMS: atom_id res chain seq x y z
N MET A 1 -14.51 -2.52 16.23
CA MET A 1 -13.84 -1.39 15.57
C MET A 1 -12.49 -1.87 15.05
N ASN A 2 -12.29 -1.93 13.74
CA ASN A 2 -11.02 -2.36 13.14
C ASN A 2 -9.97 -1.24 13.19
N GLY A 3 -8.73 -1.54 12.80
CA GLY A 3 -7.62 -0.58 12.85
C GLY A 3 -7.87 0.66 11.98
N TYR A 4 -8.55 0.52 10.84
CA TYR A 4 -8.84 1.63 9.95
C TYR A 4 -9.92 2.57 10.51
N GLU A 5 -10.97 2.03 11.14
CA GLU A 5 -12.00 2.83 11.81
C GLU A 5 -11.40 3.66 12.96
N LEU A 6 -10.43 3.10 13.70
CA LEU A 6 -9.70 3.83 14.74
C LEU A 6 -8.87 4.97 14.14
N LEU A 7 -8.17 4.72 13.03
CA LEU A 7 -7.38 5.74 12.34
C LEU A 7 -8.26 6.86 11.79
N ALA A 8 -9.35 6.54 11.10
CA ALA A 8 -10.31 7.54 10.60
C ALA A 8 -10.86 8.40 11.74
N SER A 9 -11.21 7.78 12.87
CA SER A 9 -11.69 8.48 14.06
C SER A 9 -10.63 9.41 14.68
N SER A 10 -9.37 8.98 14.67
CA SER A 10 -8.24 9.82 15.10
C SER A 10 -8.10 11.08 14.24
N TYR A 11 -8.15 10.95 12.92
CA TYR A 11 -8.07 12.11 12.03
C TYR A 11 -9.27 13.05 12.16
N ARG A 12 -10.48 12.53 12.41
CA ARG A 12 -11.65 13.37 12.73
C ARG A 12 -11.43 14.16 14.02
N LEU A 13 -10.79 13.57 15.02
CA LEU A 13 -10.47 14.23 16.28
C LEU A 13 -9.40 15.32 16.10
N LEU A 14 -8.33 15.03 15.35
CA LEU A 14 -7.30 16.02 15.00
C LEU A 14 -7.92 17.22 14.25
N LEU A 15 -8.81 16.96 13.30
CA LEU A 15 -9.51 18.01 12.55
C LEU A 15 -10.39 18.86 13.47
N LYS A 16 -11.16 18.23 14.36
CA LYS A 16 -12.00 18.92 15.34
C LYS A 16 -11.19 19.82 16.29
N ARG A 17 -9.93 19.46 16.56
CA ARG A 17 -8.99 20.23 17.40
C ARG A 17 -8.22 21.31 16.63
N GLY A 18 -8.34 21.36 15.30
CA GLY A 18 -7.56 22.27 14.46
C GLY A 18 -6.08 21.91 14.37
N GLU A 19 -5.72 20.65 14.66
CA GLU A 19 -4.33 20.16 14.66
C GLU A 19 -3.87 19.68 13.27
N ILE A 20 -4.77 19.65 12.29
CA ILE A 20 -4.52 19.23 10.91
C ILE A 20 -5.38 20.04 9.94
N ALA A 21 -4.88 20.27 8.73
CA ALA A 21 -5.63 20.92 7.67
C ALA A 21 -6.84 20.07 7.22
N GLU A 22 -7.93 20.74 6.85
CA GLU A 22 -9.17 20.09 6.44
C GLU A 22 -8.97 19.19 5.21
N ASP A 23 -8.23 19.67 4.21
CA ASP A 23 -8.01 18.92 2.98
C ASP A 23 -7.16 17.66 3.20
N GLU A 24 -6.16 17.75 4.09
CA GLU A 24 -5.32 16.62 4.47
C GLU A 24 -6.13 15.58 5.26
N ALA A 25 -6.88 16.03 6.27
CA ALA A 25 -7.72 15.15 7.08
C ALA A 25 -8.78 14.46 6.22
N ALA A 26 -9.47 15.20 5.33
CA ALA A 26 -10.52 14.66 4.47
C ALA A 26 -10.01 13.54 3.56
N LYS A 27 -8.80 13.68 2.98
CA LYS A 27 -8.18 12.63 2.16
C LYS A 27 -7.90 11.36 2.98
N LYS A 28 -7.30 11.53 4.16
CA LYS A 28 -6.95 10.39 5.04
C LYS A 28 -8.18 9.68 5.58
N ILE A 29 -9.16 10.43 6.07
CA ILE A 29 -10.44 9.90 6.56
C ILE A 29 -11.12 9.09 5.45
N ARG A 30 -11.22 9.64 4.23
CA ARG A 30 -11.84 8.94 3.10
C ARG A 30 -11.17 7.59 2.80
N VAL A 31 -9.83 7.55 2.80
CA VAL A 31 -9.09 6.30 2.56
C VAL A 31 -9.32 5.30 3.68
N TYR A 32 -9.23 5.72 4.95
CA TYR A 32 -9.40 4.80 6.06
C TYR A 32 -10.84 4.32 6.25
N ASP A 33 -11.84 5.17 5.98
CA ASP A 33 -13.24 4.75 5.96
C ASP A 33 -13.50 3.73 4.86
N PHE A 34 -12.92 3.93 3.67
CA PHE A 34 -13.02 2.95 2.59
C PHE A 34 -12.34 1.62 2.97
N LEU A 35 -11.09 1.65 3.42
CA LEU A 35 -10.37 0.45 3.84
C LEU A 35 -11.05 -0.27 5.01
N ALA A 36 -11.78 0.44 5.86
CA ALA A 36 -12.57 -0.17 6.93
C ALA A 36 -13.73 -1.04 6.40
N THR A 37 -14.21 -0.77 5.20
CA THR A 37 -15.26 -1.57 4.52
C THR A 37 -14.72 -2.72 3.69
N CYS A 38 -13.42 -2.71 3.39
CA CYS A 38 -12.81 -3.69 2.51
C CYS A 38 -12.56 -5.02 3.21
N ASP A 39 -12.83 -6.11 2.50
CA ASP A 39 -12.34 -7.43 2.86
C ASP A 39 -10.98 -7.74 2.20
N LYS A 40 -10.52 -8.97 2.29
CA LYS A 40 -9.22 -9.38 1.74
C LYS A 40 -9.19 -9.39 0.22
N GLU A 41 -10.31 -9.74 -0.43
CA GLU A 41 -10.42 -9.76 -1.90
C GLU A 41 -10.42 -8.35 -2.47
N ASP A 42 -11.06 -7.39 -1.79
CA ASP A 42 -10.99 -5.97 -2.15
C ASP A 42 -9.54 -5.46 -2.14
N ILE A 43 -8.76 -5.82 -1.10
CA ILE A 43 -7.36 -5.42 -0.99
C ILE A 43 -6.50 -6.06 -2.09
N TYR A 44 -6.75 -7.32 -2.45
CA TYR A 44 -6.07 -7.96 -3.57
C TYR A 44 -6.41 -7.30 -4.91
N THR A 45 -7.68 -6.95 -5.12
CA THR A 45 -8.15 -6.24 -6.31
C THR A 45 -7.47 -4.88 -6.45
N MET A 46 -7.21 -4.18 -5.34
CA MET A 46 -6.45 -2.93 -5.34
C MET A 46 -5.03 -3.10 -5.87
N VAL A 47 -4.34 -4.20 -5.54
CA VAL A 47 -3.01 -4.49 -6.08
C VAL A 47 -3.10 -4.90 -7.55
N ASP A 48 -4.02 -5.81 -7.88
CA ASP A 48 -4.23 -6.30 -9.26
C ASP A 48 -4.66 -5.18 -10.22
N SER A 49 -5.23 -4.08 -9.70
CA SER A 49 -5.57 -2.89 -10.48
C SER A 49 -4.36 -2.11 -11.01
N SER A 50 -3.14 -2.50 -10.65
CA SER A 50 -1.87 -1.82 -10.90
C SER A 50 -1.66 -0.48 -10.20
N ALA A 51 -2.66 0.02 -9.46
CA ALA A 51 -2.60 1.32 -8.77
C ALA A 51 -1.38 1.48 -7.83
N PHE A 52 -0.84 0.36 -7.32
CA PHE A 52 0.28 0.35 -6.38
C PHE A 52 1.60 -0.18 -6.98
N ASN A 53 1.64 -0.61 -8.24
CA ASN A 53 2.80 -1.31 -8.80
C ASN A 53 4.07 -0.48 -8.76
N ASP A 54 3.99 0.77 -9.24
CA ASP A 54 5.13 1.69 -9.26
C ASP A 54 5.58 2.08 -7.84
N ILE A 55 4.62 2.18 -6.91
CA ILE A 55 4.90 2.45 -5.49
C ILE A 55 5.69 1.27 -4.91
N ILE A 56 5.16 0.05 -5.00
CA ILE A 56 5.79 -1.18 -4.49
C ILE A 56 7.18 -1.36 -5.10
N LYS A 57 7.32 -1.18 -6.41
CA LYS A 57 8.59 -1.26 -7.13
C LYS A 57 9.61 -0.22 -6.64
N SER A 58 9.17 1.01 -6.37
CA SER A 58 10.03 2.08 -5.84
C SER A 58 10.55 1.77 -4.44
N PHE A 59 9.69 1.24 -3.56
CA PHE A 59 10.11 0.79 -2.23
C PHE A 59 11.12 -0.36 -2.31
N CYS A 60 10.87 -1.35 -3.17
CA CYS A 60 11.80 -2.47 -3.37
C CYS A 60 13.14 -1.99 -3.91
N LYS A 61 13.14 -1.11 -4.92
CA LYS A 61 14.36 -0.51 -5.48
C LYS A 61 15.15 0.21 -4.38
N LYS A 62 14.47 0.99 -3.54
CA LYS A 62 15.14 1.72 -2.45
C LYS A 62 15.74 0.79 -1.40
N ALA A 63 15.07 -0.32 -1.08
CA ALA A 63 15.59 -1.32 -0.17
C ALA A 63 16.85 -1.99 -0.73
N LEU A 64 16.86 -2.32 -2.03
CA LEU A 64 18.02 -2.92 -2.70
C LEU A 64 19.21 -1.96 -2.78
N GLU A 65 18.99 -0.68 -3.10
CA GLU A 65 20.02 0.38 -3.09
C GLU A 65 20.69 0.52 -1.72
N ASN A 66 19.94 0.34 -0.64
CA ASN A 66 20.44 0.45 0.74
C ASN A 66 21.10 -0.85 1.25
N SER A 67 21.07 -1.92 0.45
CA SER A 67 21.63 -3.22 0.80
C SER A 67 23.04 -3.39 0.22
N SER A 68 23.71 -4.49 0.59
CA SER A 68 25.00 -4.88 -0.01
C SER A 68 24.84 -5.76 -1.27
N VAL A 69 23.65 -5.81 -1.87
CA VAL A 69 23.35 -6.62 -3.06
C VAL A 69 23.99 -5.97 -4.28
N SER A 70 24.49 -6.79 -5.22
CA SER A 70 25.06 -6.29 -6.47
C SER A 70 24.00 -5.60 -7.33
N GLU A 71 24.41 -4.65 -8.17
CA GLU A 71 23.50 -3.95 -9.08
C GLU A 71 22.76 -4.93 -10.01
N GLN A 72 23.45 -5.94 -10.52
CA GLN A 72 22.83 -6.96 -11.37
C GLN A 72 21.75 -7.75 -10.61
N SER A 73 22.08 -8.23 -9.42
CA SER A 73 21.11 -8.98 -8.59
C SER A 73 19.92 -8.11 -8.17
N ALA A 74 20.16 -6.82 -7.90
CA ALA A 74 19.07 -5.88 -7.63
C ALA A 74 18.16 -5.70 -8.86
N GLN A 75 18.74 -5.58 -10.06
CA GLN A 75 17.98 -5.48 -11.30
C GLN A 75 17.16 -6.74 -11.59
N ASP A 76 17.73 -7.92 -11.33
CA ASP A 76 17.04 -9.20 -11.50
C ASP A 76 15.80 -9.29 -10.58
N VAL A 77 15.93 -8.89 -9.31
CA VAL A 77 14.80 -8.83 -8.37
C VAL A 77 13.72 -7.85 -8.83
N ILE A 78 14.11 -6.68 -9.34
CA ILE A 78 13.16 -5.68 -9.83
C ILE A 78 12.42 -6.13 -11.09
N ASN A 79 13.10 -6.85 -11.98
CA ASN A 79 12.50 -7.45 -13.16
C ASN A 79 11.50 -8.54 -12.75
N GLU A 80 11.88 -9.42 -11.82
CA GLU A 80 10.99 -10.46 -11.34
C GLU A 80 9.77 -9.90 -10.61
N LEU A 81 9.96 -8.88 -9.75
CA LEU A 81 8.85 -8.16 -9.13
C LEU A 81 7.88 -7.57 -10.17
N SER A 82 8.42 -7.02 -11.27
CA SER A 82 7.61 -6.49 -12.37
C SER A 82 6.84 -7.59 -13.10
N ASN A 83 7.45 -8.77 -13.26
CA ASN A 83 6.77 -9.94 -13.82
C ASN A 83 5.62 -10.40 -12.92
N LEU A 84 5.85 -10.44 -11.60
CA LEU A 84 4.87 -10.87 -10.61
C LEU A 84 3.58 -10.03 -10.64
N PHE A 85 3.66 -8.73 -10.95
CA PHE A 85 2.48 -7.89 -11.11
C PHE A 85 1.52 -8.31 -12.24
N ASN A 86 1.93 -9.20 -13.14
CA ASN A 86 1.05 -9.76 -14.19
C ASN A 86 0.24 -10.97 -13.70
N PHE A 87 0.44 -11.41 -12.46
CA PHE A 87 -0.29 -12.52 -11.86
C PHE A 87 -1.18 -12.02 -10.72
N SER A 88 -2.24 -12.77 -10.43
CA SER A 88 -3.17 -12.42 -9.36
C SER A 88 -2.47 -12.35 -8.00
N CYS A 89 -2.66 -11.23 -7.31
CA CYS A 89 -2.17 -10.95 -5.97
C CYS A 89 -2.61 -12.03 -4.98
N GLU A 90 -3.86 -12.48 -5.08
CA GLU A 90 -4.37 -13.57 -4.24
C GLU A 90 -3.51 -14.83 -4.36
N LYS A 91 -3.20 -15.25 -5.60
CA LYS A 91 -2.39 -16.45 -5.85
C LYS A 91 -0.97 -16.29 -5.33
N ILE A 92 -0.35 -15.13 -5.55
CA ILE A 92 0.99 -14.84 -5.06
C ILE A 92 1.04 -14.91 -3.53
N CYS A 93 0.06 -14.31 -2.85
CA CYS A 93 0.03 -14.23 -1.40
C CYS A 93 -0.40 -15.53 -0.71
N ASN A 94 -1.15 -16.40 -1.41
CA ASN A 94 -1.68 -17.64 -0.83
C ASN A 94 -0.93 -18.92 -1.27
N ASN A 95 0.01 -18.84 -2.22
CA ASN A 95 0.85 -19.98 -2.59
C ASN A 95 1.79 -20.35 -1.43
N LYS A 96 1.52 -21.49 -0.80
CA LYS A 96 2.42 -22.21 0.12
C LYS A 96 3.24 -23.23 -0.65
#